data_AF-A0A147EUV2-F1
#
_entry.id   AF-A0A147EUV2-F1
#
_cell.length_a   1.000
_cell.length_b   1.000
_cell.length_c   1.000
_cell.angle_alpha   90.00
_cell.angle_beta   90.00
_cell.angle_gamma   90.00
#
_symmetry.space_group_name_H-M   'P 1'
#
loop_
_entity.id
_entity.type
_entity.pdbx_description
1 polymer ?
#
loop_
_entity_poly.entity_id
_entity_poly.type
_entity_poly.pdbx_seq_one_letter_code
_entity_poly.pdbx_strand_id
1 'polypeptide(L)' 'FTESVASGIPRMIGTTDLERAAARVVPSTREWFEQIKPVLEYGIDDGTFGQLRAYLKRHRL' A
#
# COMPACT_ATOMS: atom_id res chain seq x y z
N PHE A 1 -13.90 -13.46 -5.72
CA PHE A 1 -15.23 -12.88 -5.41
C PHE A 1 -15.82 -12.11 -6.59
N THR A 2 -15.12 -11.09 -7.12
CA THR A 2 -15.64 -10.22 -8.19
C THR A 2 -16.07 -10.96 -9.45
N GLU A 3 -15.36 -12.03 -9.87
CA GLU A 3 -15.74 -12.81 -11.08
C GLU A 3 -17.01 -13.66 -10.89
N SER A 4 -17.27 -14.22 -9.70
CA SER A 4 -18.50 -15.00 -9.46
C SER A 4 -19.72 -14.08 -9.34
N VAL A 5 -19.56 -12.92 -8.72
CA VAL A 5 -20.59 -11.87 -8.69
C VAL A 5 -20.83 -11.29 -10.09
N ALA A 6 -19.78 -11.06 -10.87
CA ALA A 6 -19.88 -10.50 -12.22
C ALA A 6 -20.44 -11.48 -13.25
N SER A 7 -20.19 -12.79 -13.10
CA SER A 7 -20.70 -13.83 -14.00
C SER A 7 -22.13 -14.30 -13.65
N GLY A 8 -22.61 -14.03 -12.44
CA GLY A 8 -23.94 -14.46 -11.99
C GLY A 8 -24.09 -15.97 -11.78
N ILE A 9 -23.01 -16.75 -11.92
CA ILE A 9 -23.01 -18.19 -11.76
C ILE A 9 -22.51 -18.52 -10.34
N PRO A 10 -23.36 -19.12 -9.48
CA PRO A 10 -22.92 -19.59 -8.17
C PRO A 10 -21.86 -20.67 -8.33
N ARG A 11 -20.63 -20.40 -7.87
CA ARG A 11 -19.56 -21.38 -7.82
C ARG A 11 -18.78 -21.26 -6.51
N MET A 12 -18.18 -22.37 -6.06
CA MET A 12 -17.30 -22.33 -4.88
C MET A 12 -16.07 -21.47 -5.14
N ILE A 13 -15.74 -20.60 -4.18
CA ILE A 13 -14.52 -19.80 -4.20
C ILE A 13 -13.34 -20.70 -3.81
N GLY A 14 -12.31 -20.72 -4.64
CA GLY A 14 -11.09 -21.49 -4.40
C GLY A 14 -9.90 -20.62 -4.00
N THR A 15 -8.80 -21.25 -3.62
CA THR A 15 -7.55 -20.55 -3.23
C THR A 15 -7.06 -19.58 -4.30
N THR A 16 -7.17 -19.94 -5.57
CA THR A 16 -6.78 -19.08 -6.70
C THR A 16 -7.58 -17.78 -6.75
N ASP A 17 -8.86 -17.79 -6.36
CA ASP A 17 -9.68 -16.58 -6.31
C ASP A 17 -9.23 -15.65 -5.16
N LEU A 18 -8.78 -16.24 -4.05
CA LEU A 18 -8.25 -15.52 -2.90
C LEU A 18 -6.92 -14.85 -3.27
N GLU A 19 -6.01 -15.59 -3.90
CA GLU A 19 -4.73 -15.06 -4.38
C GLU A 19 -4.93 -13.92 -5.38
N ARG A 20 -5.85 -14.07 -6.35
CA ARG A 20 -6.22 -13.00 -7.29
C ARG A 20 -6.79 -11.77 -6.60
N ALA A 21 -7.60 -11.96 -5.55
CA ALA A 21 -8.16 -10.85 -4.80
C ALA A 21 -7.07 -10.13 -3.99
N ALA A 22 -6.21 -10.88 -3.30
CA ALA A 22 -5.10 -10.34 -2.53
C ALA A 22 -4.13 -9.53 -3.40
N ALA A 23 -3.82 -10.01 -4.62
CA ALA A 23 -2.96 -9.30 -5.57
C ALA A 23 -3.54 -7.94 -6.04
N ARG A 24 -4.85 -7.72 -5.90
CA ARG A 24 -5.52 -6.45 -6.24
C ARG A 24 -5.55 -5.47 -5.08
N VAL A 25 -5.18 -5.91 -3.87
CA VAL A 25 -5.12 -5.03 -2.70
C VAL A 25 -3.75 -4.36 -2.68
N VAL A 26 -3.74 -3.04 -2.88
CA VAL A 26 -2.55 -2.23 -2.57
C VAL A 26 -2.66 -1.81 -1.11
N PRO A 27 -1.74 -2.25 -0.22
CA PRO A 27 -1.75 -1.82 1.17
C PRO A 27 -1.59 -0.30 1.26
N SER A 28 -2.38 0.34 2.11
CA SER A 28 -2.16 1.77 2.41
C SER A 28 -0.90 1.91 3.25
N THR A 29 0.13 2.53 2.69
CA THR A 29 1.34 2.90 3.42
C THR A 29 1.23 4.29 4.04
N ARG A 30 0.13 5.03 3.79
CA ARG A 30 -0.04 6.42 4.23
C ARG A 30 0.02 6.57 5.75
N GLU A 31 -0.66 5.70 6.48
CA GLU A 31 -0.68 5.72 7.95
C GLU A 31 0.73 5.65 8.54
N TRP A 32 1.56 4.77 7.99
CA TRP A 32 2.95 4.60 8.39
C TRP A 32 3.79 5.85 8.06
N PHE A 33 3.55 6.47 6.91
CA PHE A 33 4.25 7.70 6.52
C PHE A 33 3.87 8.91 7.39
N GLU A 34 2.63 9.02 7.85
CA GLU A 34 2.25 10.08 8.80
C GLU A 34 3.01 9.91 10.14
N GLN A 35 3.23 8.68 10.58
CA GLN A 35 3.97 8.40 11.82
C GLN A 35 5.46 8.75 11.72
N ILE A 36 6.07 8.63 10.53
CA ILE A 36 7.50 8.92 10.35
C ILE A 36 7.79 10.41 10.06
N LYS A 37 6.76 11.20 9.78
CA LYS A 37 6.88 12.63 9.46
C LYS A 37 7.63 13.46 10.52
N PRO A 38 7.41 13.27 11.84
CA PRO A 38 8.20 13.98 12.86
C PRO A 38 9.69 13.62 12.82
N VAL A 39 10.03 12.37 12.51
CA VAL A 39 11.43 11.93 12.39
C VAL A 39 12.10 12.60 11.19
N LEU A 40 11.35 12.85 10.11
CA LEU A 40 11.86 13.54 8.93
C LEU A 40 12.00 15.05 9.12
N GLU A 41 11.14 15.64 9.94
CA GLU A 41 11.09 17.08 10.22
C GLU A 41 12.10 17.49 11.30
N TYR A 42 12.25 16.69 12.35
CA TYR A 42 13.09 16.99 13.51
C TYR A 42 14.35 16.11 13.62
N GLY A 43 14.50 15.14 12.71
CA GLY A 43 15.69 14.29 12.66
C GLY A 43 16.95 15.05 12.24
N ILE A 44 18.10 14.44 12.52
CA ILE A 44 19.40 14.99 12.16
C ILE A 44 19.50 15.10 10.63
N ASP A 45 19.86 16.28 10.13
CA ASP A 45 20.02 16.53 8.70
C ASP A 45 21.43 16.15 8.20
N ASP A 46 21.84 14.91 8.49
CA ASP A 46 23.10 14.31 8.06
C ASP A 46 22.96 13.48 6.76
N GLY A 47 21.78 13.51 6.15
CA GLY A 47 21.45 12.77 4.93
C GLY A 47 20.85 11.38 5.17
N THR A 48 20.77 10.89 6.40
CA THR A 48 20.22 9.56 6.75
C THR A 48 18.85 9.28 6.12
N PHE A 49 17.99 10.31 6.04
CA PHE A 49 16.64 10.17 5.49
C PHE A 49 16.46 10.75 4.09
N GLY A 50 17.54 11.05 3.37
CA GLY A 50 17.49 11.70 2.04
C GLY A 50 16.66 10.93 1.02
N GLN A 51 16.85 9.61 0.92
CA GLN A 51 16.10 8.76 -0.01
C GLN A 51 14.60 8.70 0.33
N LEU A 52 14.27 8.66 1.63
CA LEU A 52 12.89 8.59 2.10
C LEU A 52 12.13 9.91 1.82
N ARG A 53 12.78 11.06 2.02
CA ARG A 53 12.21 12.38 1.66
C ARG A 53 11.97 12.51 0.14
N ALA A 54 12.89 12.02 -0.68
CA ALA A 54 12.73 12.00 -2.13
C ALA A 54 11.55 11.13 -2.57
N TYR A 55 11.37 9.96 -1.95
CA TYR A 55 10.24 9.08 -2.19
C TYR A 55 8.91 9.75 -1.85
N LEU A 56 8.76 10.31 -0.65
CA LEU A 56 7.54 11.01 -0.23
C LEU A 56 7.16 12.15 -1.19
N LYS A 57 8.14 12.98 -1.57
CA LYS A 57 7.94 14.06 -2.54
C LYS A 57 7.46 13.55 -3.90
N ARG A 58 8.01 12.44 -4.40
CA ARG A 58 7.61 11.82 -5.67
C ARG A 58 6.17 11.30 -5.64
N HIS A 59 5.74 10.78 -4.50
CA HIS A 59 4.44 10.14 -4.32
C HIS A 59 3.35 11.08 -3.77
N ARG A 60 3.67 12.36 -3.53
CA ARG A 60 2.76 13.40 -2.97
C ARG A 60 2.11 12.93 -1.67
N LEU A 61 2.92 12.33 -0.81
CA LEU A 61 2.59 11.93 0.55
C LEU A 61 3.05 12.99 1.54
#